data_AF-A0A7C6XXV7-F1
#
_entry.id   AF-A0A7C6XXV7-F1
#
_cell.length_a   1.000
_cell.length_b   1.000
_cell.length_c   1.000
_cell.angle_alpha   90.00
_cell.angle_beta   90.00
_cell.angle_gamma   90.00
#
_symmetry.space_group_name_H-M   'P 1'
#
loop_
_entity.id
_entity.type
_entity.pdbx_description
1 polymer ?
#
loop_
_entity_poly.entity_id
_entity_poly.type
_entity_poly.pdbx_seq_one_letter_code
_entity_poly.pdbx_strand_id
1 'polypeptide(L)'
;VRADAPDQGEPVGSLPAGGPGTLMLDGPVDELPVVADRGWNRVATSGAPPAIVLWWLILWIIGLMAWPLVARLMPRFRDGGYALSRGIGLLLVGYTAWIGASLRVVPYTVWAAWGALLLVGVASFFR
;
A
#
# COMPACT_ATOMS: atom_id res chain seq x y z
N VAL A 1 -35.24 -22.16 14.03
CA VAL A 1 -34.10 -22.11 14.97
C VAL A 1 -33.24 -20.92 14.56
N ARG A 2 -33.11 -19.94 15.44
CA ARG A 2 -32.40 -18.67 15.22
C ARG A 2 -30.90 -18.96 15.40
N ALA A 3 -30.06 -18.52 14.47
CA ALA A 3 -28.62 -18.67 14.60
C ALA A 3 -28.11 -17.60 15.58
N ASP A 4 -27.89 -18.00 16.83
CA ASP A 4 -27.22 -17.18 17.82
C ASP A 4 -25.75 -17.02 17.45
N ALA A 5 -25.22 -15.80 17.67
CA ALA A 5 -23.84 -15.45 17.36
C ALA A 5 -22.85 -16.33 18.15
N PRO A 6 -21.65 -16.60 17.60
CA PRO A 6 -20.65 -17.42 18.29
C PRO A 6 -20.26 -16.75 19.62
N ASP A 7 -20.30 -17.58 20.64
CA ASP A 7 -19.72 -17.43 21.96
C ASP A 7 -18.41 -16.63 21.92
N GLN A 8 -18.51 -15.37 22.33
CA GLN A 8 -17.38 -14.52 22.63
C GLN A 8 -16.62 -15.21 23.76
N GLY A 9 -15.47 -15.81 23.40
CA GLY A 9 -14.61 -16.52 24.33
C GLY A 9 -14.34 -15.69 25.59
N GLU A 10 -14.29 -16.40 26.72
CA GLU A 10 -14.06 -15.89 28.06
C GLU A 10 -13.15 -14.64 28.11
N PRO A 11 -13.53 -13.59 28.87
CA PRO A 11 -12.72 -12.39 29.00
C PRO A 11 -11.39 -12.76 29.67
N VAL A 12 -10.35 -12.90 28.87
CA VAL A 12 -8.97 -13.07 29.34
C VAL A 12 -8.72 -12.01 30.40
N GLY A 13 -8.44 -12.47 31.62
CA GLY A 13 -8.41 -11.66 32.83
C GLY A 13 -7.71 -10.32 32.65
N SER A 14 -8.33 -9.28 33.16
CA SER A 14 -7.82 -7.91 33.23
C SER A 14 -6.46 -7.90 33.93
N LEU A 15 -5.40 -7.74 33.13
CA LEU A 15 -4.09 -7.35 33.63
C LEU A 15 -4.28 -6.12 34.55
N PRO A 16 -3.60 -6.07 35.71
CA PRO A 16 -3.78 -4.98 36.67
C PRO A 16 -3.62 -3.64 35.96
N ALA A 17 -4.72 -2.89 35.93
CA ALA A 17 -4.81 -1.63 35.20
C ALA A 17 -3.83 -0.63 35.81
N GLY A 18 -2.71 -0.41 35.13
CA GLY A 18 -1.85 0.73 35.39
C GLY A 18 -2.57 2.01 34.98
N GLY A 19 -3.36 2.58 35.89
CA GLY A 19 -3.97 3.91 35.78
C GLY A 19 -5.00 4.11 34.64
N PRO A 20 -5.90 5.10 34.75
CA PRO A 20 -6.91 5.37 33.74
C PRO A 20 -6.24 6.05 32.54
N GLY A 21 -5.90 5.28 31.49
CA GLY A 21 -5.42 5.82 30.21
C GLY A 21 -4.20 5.17 29.56
N THR A 22 -3.71 4.00 30.00
CA THR A 22 -2.42 3.50 29.48
C THR A 22 -2.59 2.49 28.34
N LEU A 23 -2.88 3.00 27.13
CA LEU A 23 -2.20 2.52 25.92
C LEU A 23 -0.69 2.76 26.19
N MET A 24 0.24 1.88 25.78
CA MET A 24 1.69 2.02 26.11
C MET A 24 2.37 3.32 25.62
N LEU A 25 1.64 4.25 25.02
CA LEU A 25 2.11 5.51 24.42
C LEU A 25 1.54 6.69 25.21
N ASP A 26 2.32 7.78 25.28
CA ASP A 26 1.98 9.02 26.00
C ASP A 26 0.75 9.78 25.42
N GLY A 27 0.19 9.31 24.30
CA GLY A 27 -0.99 9.88 23.66
C GLY A 27 -1.60 8.95 22.60
N PRO A 28 -2.73 9.36 21.98
CA PRO A 28 -3.38 8.58 20.93
C PRO A 28 -2.45 8.31 19.74
N VAL A 29 -2.41 7.05 19.28
CA VAL A 29 -1.51 6.61 18.20
C VAL A 29 -1.71 7.37 16.88
N ASP A 30 -2.92 7.88 16.63
CA ASP A 30 -3.25 8.59 15.38
C ASP A 30 -2.73 10.04 15.35
N GLU A 31 -2.34 10.60 16.50
CA GLU A 31 -1.73 11.94 16.59
C GLU A 31 -0.22 11.92 16.36
N LEU A 32 0.39 10.73 16.37
CA LEU A 32 1.83 10.60 16.21
C LEU A 32 2.23 11.02 14.79
N PRO A 33 3.24 11.91 14.62
CA PRO A 33 3.67 12.38 13.30
C PRO A 33 4.19 11.23 12.42
N VAL A 34 4.70 10.16 13.02
CA VAL A 34 5.14 8.94 12.31
C VAL A 34 3.98 8.19 11.64
N VAL A 35 2.74 8.42 12.07
CA VAL A 35 1.52 7.75 11.59
C VAL A 35 0.67 8.66 10.70
N ALA A 36 1.09 9.90 10.45
CA ALA A 36 0.28 10.90 9.73
C ALA A 36 -0.23 10.43 8.35
N ASP A 37 0.53 9.56 7.66
CA ASP A 37 0.12 9.01 6.37
C ASP A 37 -1.01 7.96 6.46
N ARG A 38 -1.31 7.36 7.61
CA ARG A 38 -2.24 6.21 7.74
C ARG A 38 -3.62 6.45 7.12
N GLY A 39 -4.11 7.68 7.17
CA GLY A 39 -5.44 8.08 6.69
C GLY A 39 -5.52 8.47 5.21
N TRP A 40 -4.46 8.29 4.42
CA TRP A 40 -4.38 8.81 3.05
C TRP A 40 -5.50 8.31 2.11
N ASN A 41 -6.07 7.12 2.38
CA ASN A 41 -7.03 6.46 1.49
C ASN A 41 -8.45 6.31 2.07
N ARG A 42 -9.06 7.41 2.53
CA ARG A 42 -10.43 7.38 3.08
C ARG A 42 -11.46 6.75 2.15
N VAL A 43 -11.28 6.92 0.84
CA VAL A 43 -12.18 6.34 -0.18
C VAL A 43 -12.13 4.81 -0.17
N ALA A 44 -10.96 4.19 -0.21
CA ALA A 44 -10.88 2.73 -0.12
C ALA A 44 -11.28 2.20 1.26
N THR A 45 -11.03 2.97 2.34
CA THR A 45 -11.41 2.54 3.69
C THR A 45 -12.93 2.58 3.91
N SER A 46 -13.70 3.32 3.11
CA SER A 46 -15.15 3.45 3.25
C SER A 46 -15.95 2.16 2.98
N GLY A 47 -15.38 1.19 2.24
CA GLY A 47 -16.05 -0.07 1.93
C GLY A 47 -15.41 -0.83 0.77
N ALA A 48 -15.88 -2.07 0.55
CA ALA A 48 -15.29 -2.95 -0.46
C ALA A 48 -15.44 -2.44 -1.92
N PRO A 49 -16.61 -1.96 -2.40
CA PRO A 49 -16.74 -1.50 -3.78
C PRO A 49 -15.78 -0.36 -4.17
N PRO A 50 -15.67 0.76 -3.42
CA PRO A 50 -14.73 1.82 -3.76
C PRO A 50 -13.27 1.37 -3.62
N ALA A 51 -12.97 0.48 -2.67
CA ALA A 51 -11.63 -0.11 -2.55
C ALA A 51 -11.23 -0.90 -3.79
N ILE A 52 -12.12 -1.76 -4.30
CA ILE A 52 -11.87 -2.57 -5.50
C ILE A 52 -11.63 -1.68 -6.70
N VAL A 53 -12.49 -0.69 -6.94
CA VAL A 53 -12.37 0.21 -8.09
C VAL A 53 -11.07 1.02 -8.02
N LEU A 54 -10.74 1.57 -6.84
CA LEU A 54 -9.54 2.36 -6.66
C LEU A 54 -8.28 1.52 -6.87
N TRP A 55 -8.18 0.34 -6.23
CA TRP A 55 -7.02 -0.53 -6.39
C TRP A 55 -6.88 -1.09 -7.79
N TRP A 56 -7.99 -1.41 -8.45
CA TRP A 56 -7.98 -1.77 -9.87
C TRP A 56 -7.38 -0.65 -10.72
N LEU A 57 -7.79 0.60 -10.48
CA LEU A 57 -7.26 1.77 -11.18
C LEU A 57 -5.77 2.00 -10.89
N ILE A 58 -5.35 1.89 -9.61
CA ILE A 58 -3.95 2.02 -9.20
C ILE A 58 -3.09 0.96 -9.90
N LEU A 59 -3.48 -0.32 -9.88
CA LEU A 59 -2.75 -1.38 -10.57
C LEU A 59 -2.72 -1.19 -12.08
N TRP A 60 -3.79 -0.63 -12.66
CA TRP A 60 -3.83 -0.29 -14.07
C TRP A 60 -2.85 0.83 -14.42
N ILE A 61 -2.78 1.90 -13.62
CA ILE A 61 -1.81 3.00 -13.79
C ILE A 61 -0.37 2.48 -13.64
N ILE A 62 -0.09 1.72 -12.58
CA ILE A 62 1.23 1.10 -12.36
C ILE A 62 1.63 0.23 -13.56
N GLY A 63 0.71 -0.62 -14.01
CA GLY A 63 0.92 -1.47 -15.18
C GLY A 63 1.19 -0.68 -16.45
N LEU A 64 0.49 0.44 -16.66
CA LEU A 64 0.68 1.30 -17.83
C LEU A 64 2.04 2.02 -17.82
N MET A 65 2.48 2.49 -16.65
CA MET A 65 3.79 3.13 -16.48
C MET A 65 4.95 2.14 -16.68
N ALA A 66 4.79 0.91 -16.21
CA ALA A 66 5.80 -0.14 -16.36
C ALA A 66 5.74 -0.88 -17.71
N TRP A 67 4.65 -0.77 -18.46
CA TRP A 67 4.45 -1.53 -19.69
C TRP A 67 5.53 -1.30 -20.75
N PRO A 68 5.97 -0.05 -21.07
CA PRO A 68 7.03 0.15 -22.06
C PRO A 68 8.31 -0.60 -21.70
N LEU A 69 8.71 -0.58 -20.42
CA LEU A 69 9.87 -1.33 -19.93
C LEU A 69 9.68 -2.84 -20.11
N VAL A 70 8.55 -3.36 -19.66
CA VAL A 70 8.25 -4.80 -19.69
C VAL A 70 8.13 -5.32 -21.13
N ALA A 71 7.50 -4.55 -22.02
CA ALA A 71 7.39 -4.88 -23.44
C ALA A 71 8.77 -5.00 -24.11
N ARG A 72 9.75 -4.21 -23.67
CA ARG A 72 11.14 -4.29 -24.17
C ARG A 72 11.91 -5.47 -23.60
N LEU A 73 11.71 -5.80 -22.32
CA LEU A 73 12.35 -6.96 -21.68
C LEU A 73 11.75 -8.29 -22.18
N MET A 74 10.47 -8.29 -22.50
CA MET A 74 9.70 -9.49 -22.83
C MET A 74 8.96 -9.38 -24.17
N PRO A 75 9.65 -9.07 -25.28
CA PRO A 75 9.02 -8.80 -26.57
C PRO A 75 8.37 -10.05 -27.21
N ARG A 76 8.69 -11.24 -26.69
CA ARG A 76 8.25 -12.53 -27.25
C ARG A 76 6.86 -12.97 -26.75
N PHE A 77 6.27 -12.23 -25.81
CA PHE A 77 4.92 -12.49 -25.31
C PHE A 77 3.86 -11.95 -26.27
N ARG A 78 2.76 -12.71 -26.41
CA ARG A 78 1.67 -12.39 -27.37
C ARG A 78 0.93 -11.09 -27.05
N ASP A 79 0.96 -10.65 -25.79
CA ASP A 79 0.36 -9.42 -25.29
C ASP A 79 1.38 -8.28 -25.10
N GLY A 80 2.63 -8.46 -25.56
CA GLY A 80 3.72 -7.51 -25.33
C GLY A 80 4.05 -7.31 -23.85
N GLY A 81 3.80 -8.32 -23.01
CA GLY A 81 4.09 -8.28 -21.58
C GLY A 81 3.11 -7.43 -20.75
N TYR A 82 1.97 -7.03 -21.33
CA TYR A 82 0.98 -6.18 -20.66
C TYR A 82 0.38 -6.82 -19.39
N ALA A 83 0.07 -8.12 -19.40
CA ALA A 83 -0.47 -8.78 -18.21
C ALA A 83 0.55 -8.76 -17.05
N LEU A 84 1.82 -8.98 -17.35
CA LEU A 84 2.89 -9.03 -16.36
C LEU A 84 3.31 -7.63 -15.89
N SER A 85 3.02 -6.58 -16.67
CA SER A 85 3.44 -5.22 -16.34
C SER A 85 2.85 -4.69 -15.04
N ARG A 86 1.66 -5.14 -14.66
CA ARG A 86 1.05 -4.78 -13.36
C ARG A 86 1.87 -5.33 -12.20
N GLY A 87 2.29 -6.59 -12.28
CA GLY A 87 3.10 -7.25 -11.25
C GLY A 87 4.52 -6.70 -11.19
N ILE A 88 5.19 -6.60 -12.35
CA ILE A 88 6.55 -6.04 -12.42
C ILE A 88 6.55 -4.57 -12.03
N GLY A 89 5.58 -3.79 -12.49
CA GLY A 89 5.45 -2.38 -12.12
C GLY A 89 5.26 -2.21 -10.62
N LEU A 90 4.40 -3.01 -10.00
CA LEU A 90 4.18 -2.96 -8.55
C LEU A 90 5.47 -3.28 -7.79
N LEU A 91 6.22 -4.29 -8.25
CA LEU A 91 7.51 -4.66 -7.68
C LEU A 91 8.53 -3.53 -7.81
N LEU A 92 8.70 -2.94 -8.99
CA LEU A 92 9.67 -1.88 -9.24
C LEU A 92 9.36 -0.63 -8.41
N VAL A 93 8.10 -0.21 -8.38
CA VAL A 93 7.66 0.98 -7.62
C VAL A 93 7.82 0.75 -6.12
N GLY A 94 7.35 -0.39 -5.61
CA GLY A 94 7.48 -0.74 -4.20
C GLY A 94 8.94 -0.85 -3.77
N TYR A 95 9.78 -1.49 -4.59
CA TYR A 95 11.21 -1.65 -4.30
C TYR A 95 11.95 -0.30 -4.33
N THR A 96 11.62 0.57 -5.28
CA THR A 96 12.20 1.92 -5.38
C THR A 96 11.84 2.78 -4.16
N ALA A 97 10.57 2.77 -3.73
CA ALA A 97 10.14 3.45 -2.52
C ALA A 97 10.83 2.87 -1.26
N TRP A 98 10.93 1.54 -1.19
CA TRP A 98 11.56 0.84 -0.08
C TRP A 98 13.07 1.11 0.01
N ILE A 99 13.81 1.09 -1.10
CA ILE A 99 15.24 1.36 -1.08
C ILE A 99 15.52 2.82 -0.74
N GLY A 100 14.72 3.76 -1.24
CA GLY A 100 14.82 5.18 -0.89
C GLY A 100 14.64 5.43 0.60
N ALA A 101 13.70 4.73 1.25
CA ALA A 101 13.51 4.77 2.69
C ALA A 101 14.63 4.07 3.47
N SER A 102 15.09 2.91 3.00
CA SER A 102 16.17 2.14 3.64
C SER A 102 17.50 2.89 3.64
N LEU A 103 17.78 3.62 2.56
CA LEU A 103 18.95 4.49 2.43
C LEU A 103 18.78 5.84 3.15
N ARG A 104 17.63 6.07 3.81
CA ARG A 104 17.27 7.32 4.50
C ARG A 104 17.28 8.56 3.59
N VAL A 105 17.04 8.38 2.29
CA VAL A 105 16.97 9.50 1.32
C VAL A 105 15.61 10.20 1.42
N VAL A 106 14.52 9.43 1.55
CA VAL A 106 13.15 9.94 1.65
C VAL A 106 12.37 9.10 2.67
N PRO A 107 11.49 9.65 3.51
CA PRO A 107 10.63 8.86 4.39
C PRO A 107 9.66 7.97 3.60
N TYR A 108 9.31 6.80 4.13
CA TYR A 108 8.34 5.90 3.52
C TYR A 108 6.91 6.41 3.68
N THR A 109 6.49 7.27 2.75
CA THR A 109 5.18 7.96 2.72
C THR A 109 4.41 7.63 1.45
N VAL A 110 3.12 7.98 1.39
CA VAL A 110 2.34 7.82 0.15
C VAL A 110 2.93 8.63 -1.01
N TRP A 111 3.49 9.80 -0.70
CA TRP A 111 4.15 10.66 -1.68
C TRP A 111 5.44 10.06 -2.20
N ALA A 112 6.20 9.35 -1.37
CA ALA A 112 7.36 8.59 -1.81
C ALA A 112 6.97 7.47 -2.78
N ALA A 113 5.84 6.79 -2.54
CA ALA A 113 5.31 5.79 -3.47
C ALA A 113 4.89 6.40 -4.82
N TRP A 114 4.20 7.55 -4.82
CA TRP A 114 3.87 8.27 -6.06
C TRP A 114 5.12 8.78 -6.80
N GLY A 115 6.11 9.29 -6.06
CA GLY A 115 7.40 9.70 -6.62
C GLY A 115 8.16 8.53 -7.24
N ALA A 116 8.16 7.37 -6.59
CA ALA A 116 8.74 6.14 -7.13
C ALA A 116 8.01 5.68 -8.41
N LEU A 117 6.67 5.74 -8.45
CA LEU A 117 5.90 5.46 -9.65
C LEU A 117 6.26 6.39 -10.80
N LEU A 118 6.38 7.70 -10.52
CA LEU A 118 6.76 8.68 -11.53
C LEU A 118 8.19 8.43 -12.02
N LEU A 119 9.14 8.14 -11.12
CA LEU A 119 10.51 7.80 -11.48
C LEU A 119 10.57 6.56 -12.38
N VAL A 120 9.90 5.47 -12.00
CA VAL A 120 9.84 4.23 -12.78
C VAL A 120 9.16 4.47 -14.12
N GLY A 121 8.05 5.22 -14.14
CA GLY A 121 7.36 5.60 -15.37
C GLY A 121 8.27 6.38 -16.30
N VAL A 122 8.88 7.46 -15.82
CA VAL A 122 9.86 8.26 -16.58
C VAL A 122 10.99 7.35 -17.08
N ALA A 123 11.66 6.59 -16.22
CA ALA A 123 12.72 5.67 -16.64
C ALA A 123 12.25 4.61 -17.66
N SER A 124 11.00 4.18 -17.59
CA SER A 124 10.38 3.26 -18.55
C SER A 124 10.14 3.91 -19.92
N PHE A 125 9.83 5.21 -19.97
CA PHE A 125 9.63 5.93 -21.23
C PHE A 125 10.91 6.53 -21.83
N PHE A 126 11.88 6.89 -20.98
CA PHE A 126 13.17 7.44 -21.40
C PHE A 126 14.13 6.32 -21.81
N ARG A 127 14.79 6.52 -22.95
CA ARG A 127 15.69 5.58 -23.62
C ARG A 127 17.13 5.81 -23.19
#